data_AF-R1ELY7-F1
#
_entry.id   AF-R1ELY7-F1
#
_cell.length_a   1.000
_cell.length_b   1.000
_cell.length_c   1.000
_cell.angle_alpha   90.00
_cell.angle_beta   90.00
_cell.angle_gamma   90.00
#
_symmetry.space_group_name_H-M   'P 1'
#
loop_
_entity.id
_entity.type
_entity.pdbx_description
1 polymer ?
#
loop_
_entity_poly.entity_id
_entity_poly.type
_entity_poly.pdbx_seq_one_letter_code
_entity_poly.pdbx_strand_id
1 'polypeptide(L)'
;MFLVSCLAWLDALRGFSGAEKLAYSDEVRKCLLNDRDWSLETLVGCPTEILYEIGKVLSAGKDHFNGVLSTEDFQVILDAADSFLQNWDVDQAAYPTQDPEWKLLAEAYRNACTIRVRRFPDPINSVPPEDSRIQEPVKAILDVAAKMPMDSPFYKRLLFPLFLAGADTSSPHQYHYVHLCIDHIKRTTGFQHEAMTGLLHKVWDERPKNPEGWRNVPWHEWTCSTLLKVQHAYLFF
;
A
#
# COMPACT_ATOMS: atom_id res chain seq x y z
N MET A 1 20.27 5.30 11.16
CA MET A 1 19.56 4.39 10.26
C MET A 1 18.28 5.02 9.68
N PHE A 2 17.66 5.99 10.38
CA PHE A 2 16.64 6.91 9.86
C PHE A 2 16.68 7.29 8.37
N LEU A 3 17.79 7.84 7.85
CA LEU A 3 17.87 8.23 6.43
C LEU A 3 17.66 7.03 5.48
N VAL A 4 18.22 5.87 5.83
CA VAL A 4 18.06 4.64 5.05
C VAL A 4 16.61 4.17 5.10
N SER A 5 15.96 4.23 6.27
CA SER A 5 14.53 3.91 6.43
C SER A 5 13.65 4.82 5.58
N CYS A 6 13.91 6.14 5.57
CA CYS A 6 13.20 7.10 4.73
C CYS A 6 13.34 6.76 3.24
N LEU A 7 14.57 6.50 2.79
CA LEU A 7 14.85 6.22 1.39
C LEU A 7 14.28 4.87 0.95
N ALA A 8 14.36 3.85 1.79
CA ALA A 8 13.76 2.54 1.49
C ALA A 8 12.24 2.60 1.43
N TRP A 9 11.60 3.40 2.29
CA TRP A 9 10.17 3.64 2.21
C TRP A 9 9.79 4.37 0.91
N LEU A 10 10.55 5.41 0.54
CA LEU A 10 10.38 6.12 -0.73
C LEU A 10 10.51 5.17 -1.93
N ASP A 11 11.49 4.28 -1.90
CA ASP A 11 11.69 3.27 -2.94
C ASP A 11 10.52 2.28 -3.01
N ALA A 12 10.05 1.80 -1.85
CA ALA A 12 8.88 0.94 -1.78
C ALA A 12 7.64 1.63 -2.36
N LEU A 13 7.36 2.89 -2.00
CA LEU A 13 6.23 3.66 -2.54
C LEU A 13 6.28 3.79 -4.07
N ARG A 14 7.48 3.99 -4.63
CA ARG A 14 7.69 3.97 -6.08
C ARG A 14 7.37 2.59 -6.66
N GLY A 15 7.86 1.52 -6.02
CA GLY A 15 7.57 0.13 -6.39
C GLY A 15 6.08 -0.22 -6.33
N PHE A 16 5.36 0.28 -5.31
CA PHE A 16 3.90 0.14 -5.23
C PHE A 16 3.24 0.69 -6.48
N SER A 17 3.62 1.91 -6.88
CA SER A 17 3.14 2.59 -8.08
C SER A 17 3.46 1.80 -9.36
N GLY A 18 4.65 1.21 -9.44
CA GLY A 18 5.10 0.36 -10.54
C GLY A 18 6.39 -0.34 -10.14
N ALA A 19 6.41 -1.67 -10.17
CA ALA A 19 7.53 -2.48 -9.68
C ALA A 19 8.84 -2.15 -10.41
N GLU A 20 8.75 -1.79 -11.69
CA GLU A 20 9.87 -1.37 -12.52
C GLU A 20 10.61 -0.14 -12.00
N LYS A 21 9.96 0.67 -11.15
CA LYS A 21 10.55 1.87 -10.53
C LYS A 21 11.37 1.60 -9.28
N LEU A 22 11.33 0.37 -8.77
CA LEU A 22 12.10 -0.06 -7.61
C LEU A 22 13.59 0.04 -7.93
N ALA A 23 14.34 0.78 -7.10
CA ALA A 23 15.75 1.07 -7.32
C ALA A 23 16.65 0.31 -6.35
N TYR A 24 16.22 0.09 -5.11
CA TYR A 24 17.06 -0.54 -4.10
C TYR A 24 17.01 -2.06 -4.18
N SER A 25 18.16 -2.63 -3.83
CA SER A 25 18.36 -4.07 -3.79
C SER A 25 17.83 -4.64 -2.47
N ASP A 26 17.77 -5.96 -2.42
CA ASP A 26 17.28 -6.68 -1.26
C ASP A 26 18.15 -6.48 -0.02
N GLU A 27 19.45 -6.23 -0.19
CA GLU A 27 20.40 -5.97 0.88
C GLU A 27 20.01 -4.75 1.73
N VAL A 28 19.44 -3.70 1.12
CA VAL A 28 18.98 -2.51 1.85
C VAL A 28 17.82 -2.85 2.76
N ARG A 29 16.88 -3.68 2.29
CA ARG A 29 15.71 -4.09 3.09
C ARG A 29 16.09 -5.09 4.17
N LYS A 30 17.02 -6.00 3.89
CA LYS A 30 17.64 -6.87 4.91
C LYS A 30 18.37 -6.06 5.98
N CYS A 31 19.05 -4.98 5.58
CA CYS A 31 19.70 -4.08 6.52
C CYS A 31 18.68 -3.46 7.48
N LEU A 32 17.53 -3.01 6.99
CA LEU A 32 16.45 -2.52 7.85
C LEU A 32 15.87 -3.61 8.76
N LEU A 33 15.60 -4.80 8.22
CA LEU A 33 15.05 -5.91 9.01
C LEU A 33 15.96 -6.35 10.16
N ASN A 34 17.27 -6.32 9.93
CA ASN A 34 18.26 -6.71 10.94
C ASN A 34 18.55 -5.57 11.92
N ASP A 35 18.26 -4.33 11.53
CA ASP A 35 18.40 -3.17 12.39
C ASP A 35 17.21 -3.08 13.36
N ARG A 36 17.50 -2.76 14.62
CA ARG A 36 16.49 -2.72 15.69
C ARG A 36 16.27 -1.29 16.19
N ASP A 37 16.43 -0.31 15.31
CA ASP A 37 16.42 1.11 15.65
C ASP A 37 15.01 1.75 15.59
N TRP A 38 13.99 0.99 15.16
CA TRP A 38 12.60 1.43 15.04
C TRP A 38 12.38 2.65 14.12
N SER A 39 13.37 3.03 13.30
CA SER A 39 13.31 4.23 12.49
C SER A 39 12.17 4.17 11.47
N LEU A 40 11.96 3.00 10.86
CA LEU A 40 10.90 2.82 9.85
C LEU A 40 9.52 2.92 10.50
N GLU A 41 9.28 2.15 11.56
CA GLU A 41 8.03 2.13 12.31
C GLU A 41 7.70 3.54 12.80
N THR A 42 8.68 4.22 13.39
CA THR A 42 8.52 5.60 13.88
C THR A 42 8.18 6.58 12.76
N LEU A 43 8.83 6.45 11.59
CA LEU A 43 8.62 7.32 10.45
C LEU A 43 7.23 7.10 9.82
N VAL A 44 6.89 5.85 9.49
CA VAL A 44 5.75 5.54 8.61
C VAL A 44 4.67 4.71 9.27
N GLY A 45 4.95 3.97 10.33
CA GLY A 45 3.95 3.09 10.97
C GLY A 45 3.94 1.65 10.45
N CYS A 46 4.74 1.35 9.42
CA CYS A 46 4.85 0.03 8.83
C CYS A 46 5.87 -0.82 9.60
N PRO A 47 5.50 -2.02 10.09
CA PRO A 47 6.44 -3.00 10.60
C PRO A 47 7.49 -3.39 9.56
N THR A 48 8.75 -3.47 9.97
CA THR A 48 9.83 -3.78 9.04
C THR A 48 9.70 -5.16 8.39
N GLU A 49 9.11 -6.15 9.07
CA GLU A 49 8.84 -7.46 8.47
C GLU A 49 7.86 -7.37 7.29
N ILE A 50 6.83 -6.53 7.41
CA ILE A 50 5.86 -6.29 6.34
C ILE A 50 6.53 -5.56 5.18
N LEU A 51 7.36 -4.54 5.47
CA LEU A 51 8.12 -3.84 4.42
C LEU A 51 9.07 -4.80 3.68
N TYR A 52 9.73 -5.68 4.42
CA TYR A 52 10.64 -6.67 3.84
C TYR A 52 9.88 -7.64 2.93
N GLU A 53 8.74 -8.17 3.38
CA GLU A 53 7.92 -9.09 2.60
C GLU A 53 7.44 -8.46 1.30
N ILE A 54 6.82 -7.27 1.37
CA ILE A 54 6.35 -6.58 0.18
C ILE A 54 7.51 -6.17 -0.73
N GLY A 55 8.68 -5.87 -0.16
CA GLY A 55 9.90 -5.62 -0.91
C GLY A 55 10.28 -6.78 -1.83
N LYS A 56 10.21 -8.03 -1.34
CA LYS A 56 10.45 -9.22 -2.17
C LYS A 56 9.47 -9.31 -3.33
N VAL A 57 8.18 -9.06 -3.07
CA VAL A 57 7.13 -9.05 -4.11
C VAL A 57 7.41 -7.98 -5.16
N LEU A 58 7.80 -6.77 -4.75
CA LEU A 58 8.10 -5.67 -5.67
C LEU A 58 9.35 -5.98 -6.52
N SER A 59 10.38 -6.60 -5.95
CA SER A 59 11.54 -7.05 -6.72
C SER A 59 11.18 -8.14 -7.71
N ALA A 60 10.41 -9.15 -7.29
CA ALA A 60 9.91 -10.19 -8.18
C ALA A 60 9.02 -9.61 -9.30
N GLY A 61 8.17 -8.64 -8.99
CA GLY A 61 7.36 -7.92 -9.97
C GLY A 61 8.20 -7.16 -11.00
N LYS A 62 9.34 -6.59 -10.58
CA LYS A 62 10.30 -5.96 -11.49
C LYS A 62 10.97 -6.98 -12.41
N ASP A 63 11.40 -8.11 -11.86
CA ASP A 63 12.03 -9.18 -12.63
C ASP A 63 11.04 -9.82 -13.62
N HIS A 64 9.78 -9.98 -13.20
CA HIS A 64 8.70 -10.42 -14.06
C HIS A 64 8.43 -9.43 -15.20
N PHE A 65 8.34 -8.13 -14.89
CA PHE A 65 8.17 -7.08 -15.89
C PHE A 65 9.30 -7.07 -16.93
N ASN A 66 10.53 -7.35 -16.50
CA ASN A 66 11.71 -7.43 -17.38
C ASN A 66 11.85 -8.77 -18.12
N GLY A 67 10.94 -9.72 -17.91
CA GLY A 67 11.01 -11.06 -18.51
C GLY A 67 12.09 -11.97 -17.92
N VAL A 68 12.65 -11.61 -16.77
CA VAL A 68 13.65 -12.42 -16.03
C VAL A 68 12.95 -13.53 -15.23
N LEU A 69 11.76 -13.25 -14.70
CA LEU A 69 10.97 -14.19 -13.90
C LEU A 69 9.69 -14.61 -14.64
N SER A 70 9.43 -15.91 -14.71
CA SER A 70 8.21 -16.45 -15.33
C SER A 70 6.96 -16.06 -14.52
N THR A 71 5.79 -16.12 -15.16
CA THR A 71 4.51 -15.87 -14.46
C THR A 71 4.29 -16.91 -13.35
N GLU A 72 4.62 -18.18 -13.62
CA GLU A 72 4.47 -19.28 -12.69
C GLU A 72 5.36 -19.10 -11.46
N ASP A 73 6.64 -18.75 -11.66
CA ASP A 73 7.57 -18.50 -10.55
C ASP A 73 7.17 -17.25 -9.75
N PHE A 74 6.66 -16.21 -10.42
CA PHE A 74 6.16 -15.03 -9.72
C PHE A 74 4.92 -15.37 -8.88
N GLN A 75 4.01 -16.19 -9.40
CA GLN A 75 2.82 -16.62 -8.65
C GLN A 75 3.20 -17.35 -7.35
N VAL A 76 4.24 -18.20 -7.37
CA VAL A 76 4.75 -18.85 -6.15
C VAL A 76 5.18 -17.83 -5.09
N ILE A 77 5.81 -16.74 -5.50
CA ILE A 77 6.22 -15.65 -4.59
C ILE A 77 4.99 -14.90 -4.07
N LEU A 78 3.99 -14.63 -4.92
CA LEU A 78 2.75 -13.98 -4.51
C LEU A 78 1.97 -14.81 -3.51
N ASP A 79 1.84 -16.12 -3.73
CA ASP A 79 1.13 -17.05 -2.85
C ASP A 79 1.82 -17.15 -1.48
N ALA A 80 3.16 -17.18 -1.48
CA ALA A 80 3.96 -17.17 -0.25
C ALA A 80 3.79 -15.86 0.53
N ALA A 81 3.80 -14.71 -0.17
CA ALA A 81 3.63 -13.40 0.46
C ALA A 81 2.20 -13.20 0.99
N ASP A 82 1.17 -13.61 0.26
CA ASP A 82 -0.23 -13.57 0.74
C ASP A 82 -0.38 -14.45 1.99
N SER A 83 0.18 -15.67 1.96
CA SER A 83 0.18 -16.57 3.12
C SER A 83 0.91 -15.97 4.31
N PHE A 84 2.05 -15.31 4.12
CA PHE A 84 2.76 -14.62 5.19
C PHE A 84 1.89 -13.51 5.78
N LEU A 85 1.34 -12.63 4.95
CA LEU A 85 0.54 -11.48 5.42
C LEU A 85 -0.74 -11.91 6.15
N GLN A 86 -1.37 -13.00 5.73
CA GLN A 86 -2.55 -13.55 6.41
C GLN A 86 -2.21 -14.14 7.78
N ASN A 87 -1.04 -14.77 7.92
CA ASN A 87 -0.62 -15.44 9.15
C ASN A 87 0.26 -14.58 10.06
N TRP A 88 0.62 -13.36 9.64
CA TRP A 88 1.44 -12.46 10.44
C TRP A 88 0.64 -11.95 11.65
N ASP A 89 1.12 -12.28 12.86
CA ASP A 89 0.43 -11.99 14.10
C ASP A 89 0.80 -10.61 14.65
N VAL A 90 -0.17 -9.69 14.57
CA VAL A 90 -0.07 -8.31 15.06
C VAL A 90 0.16 -8.23 16.57
N ASP A 91 -0.25 -9.24 17.34
CA ASP A 91 -0.11 -9.26 18.79
C ASP A 91 1.28 -9.73 19.24
N GLN A 92 1.98 -10.48 18.40
CA GLN A 92 3.34 -10.99 18.66
C GLN A 92 4.44 -10.11 18.08
N ALA A 93 4.08 -9.15 17.22
CA ALA A 93 5.02 -8.20 16.65
C ALA A 93 5.59 -7.25 17.72
N ALA A 94 6.83 -6.80 17.47
CA ALA A 94 7.50 -5.84 18.34
C ALA A 94 7.25 -4.41 17.85
N TYR A 95 7.05 -3.50 18.79
CA TYR A 95 6.68 -2.11 18.52
C TYR A 95 7.57 -1.12 19.27
N PRO A 96 7.71 0.12 18.79
CA PRO A 96 8.55 1.13 19.44
C PRO A 96 8.11 1.47 20.88
N THR A 97 6.80 1.37 21.16
CA THR A 97 6.22 1.65 22.48
C THR A 97 5.03 0.72 22.75
N GLN A 98 4.51 0.73 23.97
CA GLN A 98 3.32 -0.05 24.38
C GLN A 98 1.98 0.59 23.95
N ASP A 99 2.00 1.68 23.17
CA ASP A 99 0.78 2.31 22.67
C ASP A 99 0.00 1.33 21.77
N PRO A 100 -1.28 1.03 22.07
CA PRO A 100 -2.07 0.06 21.30
C PRO A 100 -2.31 0.49 19.84
N GLU A 101 -2.17 1.78 19.51
CA GLU A 101 -2.36 2.27 18.15
C GLU A 101 -1.28 1.79 17.17
N TRP A 102 -0.13 1.33 17.67
CA TRP A 102 0.86 0.63 16.85
C TRP A 102 0.30 -0.62 16.18
N LYS A 103 -0.50 -1.40 16.91
CA LYS A 103 -1.15 -2.60 16.38
C LYS A 103 -2.16 -2.24 15.30
N LEU A 104 -2.92 -1.16 15.53
CA LEU A 104 -3.86 -0.65 14.53
C LEU A 104 -3.14 -0.24 13.24
N LEU A 105 -2.03 0.51 13.34
CA LEU A 105 -1.23 0.87 12.16
C LEU A 105 -0.66 -0.35 11.44
N ALA A 106 -0.07 -1.28 12.18
CA ALA A 106 0.49 -2.50 11.61
C ALA A 106 -0.57 -3.31 10.84
N GLU A 107 -1.78 -3.42 11.40
CA GLU A 107 -2.92 -4.05 10.75
C GLU A 107 -3.31 -3.35 9.45
N ALA A 108 -3.35 -2.01 9.43
CA ALA A 108 -3.65 -1.26 8.21
C ALA A 108 -2.57 -1.46 7.13
N TYR A 109 -1.30 -1.47 7.50
CA TYR A 109 -0.19 -1.70 6.58
C TYR A 109 -0.16 -3.13 6.03
N ARG A 110 -0.45 -4.13 6.88
CA ARG A 110 -0.61 -5.52 6.48
C ARG A 110 -1.67 -5.66 5.39
N ASN A 111 -2.86 -5.12 5.63
CA ASN A 111 -3.96 -5.18 4.67
C ASN A 111 -3.68 -4.37 3.39
N ALA A 112 -2.99 -3.23 3.49
CA ALA A 112 -2.58 -2.46 2.32
C ALA A 112 -1.62 -3.27 1.43
N CYS A 113 -0.66 -3.98 2.02
CA CYS A 113 0.24 -4.87 1.30
C CYS A 113 -0.51 -6.07 0.70
N THR A 114 -1.46 -6.66 1.43
CA THR A 114 -2.32 -7.75 0.94
C THR A 114 -3.07 -7.35 -0.33
N ILE A 115 -3.67 -6.17 -0.36
CA ILE A 115 -4.33 -5.63 -1.57
C ILE A 115 -3.33 -5.58 -2.72
N ARG A 116 -2.12 -5.07 -2.49
CA ARG A 116 -1.12 -4.95 -3.56
C ARG A 116 -0.66 -6.29 -4.11
N VAL A 117 -0.44 -7.28 -3.24
CA VAL A 117 -0.07 -8.66 -3.63
C VAL A 117 -1.16 -9.27 -4.52
N ARG A 118 -2.43 -9.14 -4.12
CA ARG A 118 -3.59 -9.67 -4.85
C ARG A 118 -3.88 -8.97 -6.18
N ARG A 119 -3.27 -7.81 -6.41
CA ARG A 119 -3.33 -7.05 -7.67
C ARG A 119 -2.22 -7.43 -8.65
N PHE A 120 -1.17 -8.13 -8.22
CA PHE A 120 -0.18 -8.71 -9.13
C PHE A 120 -0.63 -10.09 -9.64
N PRO A 121 -0.04 -10.60 -10.74
CA PRO A 121 0.91 -9.92 -11.64
C PRO A 121 0.24 -8.94 -12.62
N ASP A 122 -1.06 -9.12 -12.85
CA ASP A 122 -1.84 -8.34 -13.82
C ASP A 122 -2.96 -7.55 -13.11
N PRO A 123 -2.73 -6.26 -12.81
CA PRO A 123 -3.71 -5.45 -12.11
C PRO A 123 -5.04 -5.27 -12.83
N ILE A 124 -5.10 -5.35 -14.17
CA ILE A 124 -6.34 -5.19 -14.93
C ILE A 124 -7.21 -6.43 -14.79
N ASN A 125 -6.60 -7.60 -15.01
CA ASN A 125 -7.30 -8.88 -15.03
C ASN A 125 -7.30 -9.60 -13.67
N SER A 126 -6.73 -8.97 -12.64
CA SER A 126 -6.90 -9.42 -11.25
C SER A 126 -8.38 -9.42 -10.83
N VAL A 127 -8.64 -10.03 -9.68
CA VAL A 127 -10.00 -10.22 -9.14
C VAL A 127 -10.78 -8.89 -9.10
N PRO A 128 -12.10 -8.90 -9.36
CA PRO A 128 -12.91 -7.69 -9.28
C PRO A 128 -12.71 -6.95 -7.95
N PRO A 129 -12.81 -5.61 -7.91
CA PRO A 129 -12.75 -4.88 -6.67
C PRO A 129 -13.77 -5.35 -5.63
N GLU A 130 -14.96 -5.78 -6.06
CA GLU A 130 -16.05 -6.26 -5.20
C GLU A 130 -15.79 -7.66 -4.60
N ASP A 131 -14.78 -8.39 -5.08
CA ASP A 131 -14.41 -9.70 -4.56
C ASP A 131 -14.06 -9.61 -3.06
N SER A 132 -14.50 -10.58 -2.26
CA SER A 132 -14.27 -10.57 -0.81
C SER A 132 -12.78 -10.57 -0.47
N ARG A 133 -11.94 -11.18 -1.32
CA ARG A 133 -10.48 -11.16 -1.18
C ARG A 133 -9.89 -9.75 -1.25
N ILE A 134 -10.60 -8.76 -1.81
CA ILE A 134 -10.18 -7.36 -1.79
C ILE A 134 -10.95 -6.59 -0.74
N GLN A 135 -12.27 -6.80 -0.66
CA GLN A 135 -13.12 -6.05 0.25
C GLN A 135 -12.86 -6.34 1.72
N GLU A 136 -12.38 -7.52 2.10
CA GLU A 136 -11.98 -7.84 3.47
C GLU A 136 -10.80 -6.97 3.93
N PRO A 137 -9.64 -6.94 3.23
CA PRO A 137 -8.58 -5.99 3.53
C PRO A 137 -9.00 -4.51 3.50
N VAL A 138 -9.83 -4.11 2.53
CA VAL A 138 -10.36 -2.73 2.45
C VAL A 138 -11.12 -2.39 3.72
N LYS A 139 -12.07 -3.23 4.14
CA LYS A 139 -12.85 -3.03 5.37
C LYS A 139 -11.95 -2.99 6.60
N ALA A 140 -10.96 -3.88 6.70
CA ALA A 140 -10.03 -3.90 7.83
C ALA A 140 -9.25 -2.57 7.97
N ILE A 141 -8.82 -1.96 6.86
CA ILE A 141 -8.17 -0.64 6.87
C ILE A 141 -9.15 0.45 7.34
N LEU A 142 -10.38 0.44 6.85
CA LEU A 142 -11.39 1.43 7.25
C LEU A 142 -11.80 1.27 8.72
N ASP A 143 -11.89 0.04 9.22
CA ASP A 143 -12.15 -0.27 10.62
C ASP A 143 -11.01 0.22 11.53
N VAL A 144 -9.76 0.07 11.09
CA VAL A 144 -8.60 0.68 11.78
C VAL A 144 -8.76 2.20 11.86
N ALA A 145 -9.07 2.84 10.73
CA ALA A 145 -9.26 4.30 10.69
C ALA A 145 -10.44 4.76 11.55
N ALA A 146 -11.45 3.92 11.78
CA ALA A 146 -12.58 4.21 12.66
C ALA A 146 -12.26 4.03 14.15
N LYS A 147 -11.35 3.09 14.47
CA LYS A 147 -10.93 2.81 15.86
C LYS A 147 -9.89 3.81 16.37
N MET A 148 -9.09 4.40 15.49
CA MET A 148 -8.05 5.36 15.84
C MET A 148 -8.62 6.78 15.95
N PRO A 149 -8.41 7.49 17.08
CA PRO A 149 -8.78 8.90 17.20
C PRO A 149 -8.13 9.75 16.10
N MET A 150 -8.92 10.61 15.45
CA MET A 150 -8.43 11.47 14.37
C MET A 150 -7.39 12.50 14.81
N ASP A 151 -7.39 12.88 16.08
CA ASP A 151 -6.40 13.76 16.70
C ASP A 151 -5.14 13.03 17.17
N SER A 152 -5.10 11.70 17.05
CA SER A 152 -3.92 10.91 17.37
C SER A 152 -2.72 11.29 16.47
N PRO A 153 -1.49 11.36 17.03
CA PRO A 153 -0.28 11.51 16.23
C PRO A 153 -0.05 10.36 15.24
N PHE A 154 -0.69 9.20 15.43
CA PHE A 154 -0.61 8.04 14.55
C PHE A 154 -1.50 8.18 13.31
N TYR A 155 -2.60 8.93 13.40
CA TYR A 155 -3.64 8.96 12.37
C TYR A 155 -3.11 9.35 10.99
N LYS A 156 -2.18 10.32 10.92
CA LYS A 156 -1.54 10.74 9.67
C LYS A 156 -0.79 9.62 8.93
N ARG A 157 -0.33 8.58 9.64
CA ARG A 157 0.36 7.42 9.07
C ARG A 157 -0.59 6.48 8.33
N LEU A 158 -1.90 6.64 8.50
CA LEU A 158 -2.91 5.91 7.73
C LEU A 158 -3.08 6.41 6.30
N LEU A 159 -2.42 7.50 5.88
CA LEU A 159 -2.56 8.08 4.55
C LEU A 159 -2.35 7.04 3.43
N PHE A 160 -1.27 6.27 3.51
CA PHE A 160 -0.93 5.27 2.51
C PHE A 160 -1.93 4.08 2.51
N PRO A 161 -2.23 3.43 3.66
CA PRO A 161 -3.29 2.43 3.71
C PRO A 161 -4.65 2.91 3.23
N LEU A 162 -5.07 4.13 3.64
CA LEU A 162 -6.35 4.72 3.23
C LEU A 162 -6.41 4.97 1.73
N PHE A 163 -5.30 5.35 1.11
CA PHE A 163 -5.24 5.48 -0.34
C PHE A 163 -5.44 4.14 -1.04
N LEU A 164 -4.76 3.06 -0.60
CA LEU A 164 -4.98 1.74 -1.21
C LEU A 164 -6.41 1.24 -0.98
N ALA A 165 -6.95 1.38 0.22
CA ALA A 165 -8.35 1.08 0.49
C ALA A 165 -9.31 1.91 -0.37
N GLY A 166 -9.01 3.20 -0.52
CA GLY A 166 -9.71 4.16 -1.37
C GLY A 166 -9.73 3.76 -2.83
N ALA A 167 -8.60 3.30 -3.33
CA ALA A 167 -8.44 2.87 -4.71
C ALA A 167 -9.17 1.56 -5.02
N ASP A 168 -9.52 0.76 -4.01
CA ASP A 168 -10.15 -0.55 -4.17
C ASP A 168 -11.57 -0.65 -3.60
N THR A 169 -12.06 0.34 -2.86
CA THR A 169 -13.46 0.39 -2.43
C THR A 169 -14.43 0.63 -3.60
N SER A 170 -15.59 -0.03 -3.56
CA SER A 170 -16.67 0.11 -4.55
C SER A 170 -17.93 0.79 -3.98
N SER A 171 -17.93 1.16 -2.70
CA SER A 171 -19.14 1.63 -2.03
C SER A 171 -19.17 3.15 -1.86
N PRO A 172 -20.28 3.84 -2.23
CA PRO A 172 -20.40 5.27 -2.06
C PRO A 172 -20.13 5.79 -0.63
N HIS A 173 -20.58 5.05 0.40
CA HIS A 173 -20.33 5.46 1.78
C HIS A 173 -18.85 5.28 2.18
N GLN A 174 -18.17 4.26 1.65
CA GLN A 174 -16.74 4.06 1.87
C GLN A 174 -15.90 5.10 1.12
N TYR A 175 -16.31 5.54 -0.09
CA TYR A 175 -15.69 6.69 -0.76
C TYR A 175 -15.73 7.94 0.11
N HIS A 176 -16.92 8.26 0.62
CA HIS A 176 -17.09 9.42 1.47
C HIS A 176 -16.25 9.31 2.75
N TYR A 177 -16.20 8.12 3.36
CA TYR A 177 -15.41 7.89 4.55
C TYR A 177 -13.90 8.03 4.30
N VAL A 178 -13.38 7.42 3.24
CA VAL A 178 -11.97 7.57 2.82
C VAL A 178 -11.64 9.04 2.57
N HIS A 179 -12.51 9.76 1.86
CA HIS A 179 -12.33 11.18 1.57
C HIS A 179 -12.28 12.00 2.87
N LEU A 180 -13.18 11.73 3.82
CA LEU A 180 -13.21 12.39 5.13
C LEU A 180 -11.91 12.18 5.90
N CYS A 181 -11.42 10.94 5.96
CA CYS A 181 -10.18 10.59 6.66
C CYS A 181 -8.95 11.27 6.01
N ILE A 182 -8.84 11.20 4.68
CA ILE A 182 -7.74 11.83 3.93
C ILE A 182 -7.77 13.36 4.08
N ASP A 183 -8.93 13.99 3.99
CA ASP A 183 -9.05 15.45 4.16
C ASP A 183 -8.74 15.91 5.59
N HIS A 184 -9.04 15.08 6.58
CA HIS A 184 -8.59 15.33 7.95
C HIS A 184 -7.06 15.30 8.05
N ILE A 185 -6.41 14.29 7.46
CA ILE A 185 -4.94 14.21 7.41
C ILE A 185 -4.35 15.44 6.71
N LYS A 186 -4.86 15.81 5.53
CA LYS A 186 -4.39 17.00 4.79
C LYS A 186 -4.50 18.29 5.62
N ARG A 187 -5.62 18.49 6.31
CA ARG A 187 -5.82 19.67 7.16
C ARG A 187 -4.88 19.71 8.35
N THR A 188 -4.62 18.57 8.97
CA THR A 188 -3.77 18.48 10.17
C THR A 188 -2.28 18.50 9.87
N THR A 189 -1.85 17.98 8.71
CA THR A 189 -0.44 17.99 8.29
C THR A 189 -0.07 19.24 7.50
N GLY A 190 -1.04 19.91 6.87
CA GLY A 190 -0.82 21.05 5.98
C GLY A 190 -0.40 20.67 4.56
N PHE A 191 -0.24 19.37 4.26
CA PHE A 191 0.13 18.88 2.93
C PHE A 191 -1.12 18.56 2.10
N GLN A 192 -1.21 19.10 0.89
CA GLN A 192 -2.42 19.00 0.06
C GLN A 192 -2.54 17.67 -0.71
N HIS A 193 -1.41 16.98 -0.98
CA HIS A 193 -1.38 15.68 -1.69
C HIS A 193 -2.25 15.63 -2.96
N GLU A 194 -2.21 16.67 -3.79
CA GLU A 194 -3.12 16.84 -4.95
C GLU A 194 -3.06 15.67 -5.95
N ALA A 195 -1.86 15.13 -6.19
CA ALA A 195 -1.68 13.98 -7.09
C ALA A 195 -2.43 12.74 -6.60
N MET A 196 -2.41 12.48 -5.29
CA MET A 196 -3.10 11.34 -4.66
C MET A 196 -4.62 11.51 -4.73
N THR A 197 -5.13 12.68 -4.33
CA THR A 197 -6.57 12.96 -4.36
C THR A 197 -7.12 12.93 -5.79
N GLY A 198 -6.40 13.53 -6.75
CA GLY A 198 -6.78 13.48 -8.16
C GLY A 198 -6.81 12.06 -8.71
N LEU A 199 -5.88 11.21 -8.27
CA LEU A 199 -5.85 9.81 -8.68
C LEU A 199 -7.02 9.00 -8.12
N LEU A 200 -7.38 9.20 -6.85
CA LEU A 200 -8.56 8.56 -6.24
C LEU A 200 -9.85 8.99 -6.95
N HIS A 201 -10.03 10.28 -7.20
CA HIS A 201 -11.18 10.77 -7.95
C HIS A 201 -11.25 10.14 -9.34
N LYS A 202 -10.11 10.03 -10.03
CA LYS A 202 -10.06 9.34 -11.33
C LYS A 202 -10.47 7.87 -11.24
N VAL A 203 -10.01 7.14 -10.22
CA VAL A 203 -10.45 5.75 -9.98
C VAL A 203 -11.97 5.69 -9.79
N TRP A 204 -12.52 6.58 -8.97
CA TRP A 204 -13.94 6.61 -8.64
C TRP A 204 -14.81 7.05 -9.82
N ASP A 205 -14.30 7.90 -10.71
CA ASP A 205 -14.98 8.34 -11.94
C ASP A 205 -14.95 7.25 -13.03
N GLU A 206 -13.87 6.47 -13.12
CA GLU A 206 -13.74 5.40 -14.12
C GLU A 206 -14.50 4.13 -13.73
N ARG A 207 -14.65 3.83 -12.43
CA ARG A 207 -15.29 2.59 -11.99
C ARG A 207 -16.74 2.42 -12.48
N PRO A 208 -17.63 3.43 -12.42
CA PRO A 208 -18.98 3.32 -12.97
C PRO A 208 -19.02 3.12 -14.50
N LYS A 209 -17.94 3.47 -15.21
CA LYS A 209 -17.81 3.29 -16.66
C LYS A 209 -17.39 1.88 -17.04
N ASN A 210 -17.12 1.01 -16.06
CA ASN A 210 -16.90 -0.42 -16.24
C ASN A 210 -18.16 -1.19 -15.80
N PRO A 211 -19.25 -1.18 -16.61
CA PRO A 211 -20.58 -1.65 -16.19
C PRO A 211 -20.64 -3.14 -15.88
N GLU A 212 -19.71 -3.94 -16.39
CA GLU A 212 -19.62 -5.37 -16.07
C GLU A 212 -18.92 -5.61 -14.72
N GLY A 213 -18.13 -4.65 -14.22
CA GLY A 213 -17.42 -4.76 -12.93
C GLY A 213 -16.36 -5.85 -12.88
N TRP A 214 -16.11 -6.57 -13.98
CA TRP A 214 -15.23 -7.74 -13.99
C TRP A 214 -13.75 -7.39 -13.95
N ARG A 215 -13.39 -6.13 -14.15
CA ARG A 215 -11.99 -5.67 -14.19
C ARG A 215 -11.74 -4.62 -13.13
N ASN A 216 -10.57 -4.69 -12.55
CA ASN A 216 -10.08 -3.64 -11.66
C ASN A 216 -9.74 -2.37 -12.46
N VAL A 217 -9.73 -1.23 -11.78
CA VAL A 217 -9.29 0.06 -12.33
C VAL A 217 -7.83 0.27 -11.89
N PRO A 218 -6.83 -0.05 -12.74
CA PRO A 218 -5.43 -0.08 -12.34
C PRO A 218 -4.83 1.34 -12.25
N TRP A 219 -5.01 2.00 -11.11
CA TRP A 219 -4.51 3.37 -10.91
C TRP A 219 -3.01 3.54 -11.19
N HIS A 220 -2.25 2.46 -11.03
CA HIS A 220 -0.82 2.35 -11.35
C HIS A 220 -0.49 2.82 -12.77
N GLU A 221 -1.34 2.54 -13.77
CA GLU A 221 -1.14 2.94 -15.17
C GLU A 221 -1.08 4.46 -15.37
N TRP A 222 -1.71 5.23 -14.47
CA TRP A 222 -1.70 6.69 -14.51
C TRP A 222 -0.53 7.32 -13.77
N THR A 223 0.29 6.48 -13.14
CA THR A 223 1.46 6.91 -12.37
C THR A 223 2.75 6.37 -12.99
N CYS A 224 2.64 5.23 -13.68
CA CYS A 224 3.70 4.45 -14.28
C CYS A 224 3.26 3.92 -15.64
N SER A 225 3.36 4.74 -16.68
CA SER A 225 3.19 4.29 -18.06
C SER A 225 4.17 5.04 -18.97
N THR A 226 4.72 4.33 -19.96
CA THR A 226 5.59 4.90 -21.01
C THR A 226 4.88 5.96 -21.84
N LEU A 227 3.55 6.02 -21.77
CA LEU A 227 2.69 6.98 -22.47
C LEU A 227 2.47 8.28 -21.69
N LEU A 228 2.90 8.36 -20.42
CA LEU A 228 2.73 9.56 -19.60
C LEU A 228 3.83 10.58 -19.88
N LYS A 229 3.43 11.84 -20.17
CA LYS A 229 4.37 12.98 -20.31
C LYS A 229 5.06 13.34 -18.98
N VAL A 230 4.42 13.06 -17.85
CA VAL A 230 4.94 13.29 -16.50
C VAL A 230 4.68 12.04 -15.67
N GLN A 231 5.74 11.47 -15.10
CA GLN A 231 5.60 10.37 -14.14
C GLN A 231 5.44 10.94 -12.73
N HIS A 232 4.36 10.56 -12.03
CA HIS A 232 4.20 10.88 -10.61
C HIS A 232 5.10 9.94 -9.80
N ALA A 233 6.36 10.34 -9.60
CA ALA A 233 7.35 9.55 -8.87
C ALA A 233 7.11 9.51 -7.34
N TYR A 234 6.28 10.42 -6.82
CA TYR A 234 6.03 10.60 -5.39
C TYR A 234 4.54 10.85 -5.15
N LEU A 235 3.73 9.80 -5.16
CA LEU A 235 2.27 9.91 -4.96
C LEU A 235 1.87 10.39 -3.57
N PHE A 236 2.72 10.17 -2.56
CA PHE A 236 2.39 10.36 -1.15
C PHE A 236 3.19 11.48 -0.48
N PHE A 237 3.76 12.41 -1.26
CA PHE A 237 4.53 13.56 -0.77
C PHE A 237 3.90 14.87 -1.24
#